data_AF-A0A229SPK0-F1
#
_entry.id   AF-A0A229SPK0-F1
#
_cell.length_a   1.000
_cell.length_b   1.000
_cell.length_c   1.000
_cell.angle_alpha   90.00
_cell.angle_beta   90.00
_cell.angle_gamma   90.00
#
_symmetry.space_group_name_H-M   'P 1'
#
loop_
_entity.id
_entity.type
_entity.pdbx_description
1 polymer ?
#
loop_
_entity_poly.entity_id
_entity_poly.type
_entity_poly.pdbx_seq_one_letter_code
_entity_poly.pdbx_strand_id
1 'polypeptide(L)'
;MGIDVFAALLDVALGRPAAPAPTARGHAAVRFVTSPRTGRLTSLSRLPEQGPGVPFVRWRAAVGDLVHAVRANTDRLGCFVVTGSDADEVEERADALGRQIQVQVGPLPAVGGPGQVRPARTAAIAG
;
A
#
# COMPACT_ATOMS: atom_id res chain seq x y z
N MET A 1 -5.02 -9.52 -18.77
CA MET A 1 -3.87 -10.15 -19.47
C MET A 1 -2.83 -10.55 -18.43
N GLY A 2 -2.51 -11.84 -18.31
CA GLY A 2 -1.40 -12.33 -17.50
C GLY A 2 -0.10 -12.29 -18.29
N ILE A 3 0.53 -11.12 -18.39
CA ILE A 3 1.82 -10.97 -19.06
C ILE A 3 2.88 -10.76 -17.98
N ASP A 4 4.00 -11.48 -18.05
CA ASP A 4 5.18 -11.18 -17.24
C ASP A 4 5.93 -9.98 -17.84
N VAL A 5 5.52 -8.79 -17.43
CA VAL A 5 6.09 -7.54 -17.91
C VAL A 5 7.54 -7.38 -17.44
N PHE A 6 7.91 -7.91 -16.27
CA PHE A 6 9.28 -7.78 -15.75
C PHE A 6 10.26 -8.62 -16.57
N ALA A 7 9.89 -9.86 -16.90
CA ALA A 7 10.69 -10.69 -17.78
C ALA A 7 10.88 -10.04 -19.16
N ALA A 8 9.79 -9.51 -19.74
CA ALA A 8 9.86 -8.80 -21.02
C ALA A 8 10.76 -7.55 -20.96
N LEU A 9 10.67 -6.75 -19.89
CA LEU A 9 11.54 -5.59 -19.69
C LEU A 9 13.01 -5.98 -19.51
N LEU A 10 13.27 -7.10 -18.84
CA LEU A 10 14.63 -7.62 -18.69
C LEU A 10 15.23 -8.03 -20.03
N ASP A 11 14.46 -8.72 -20.87
CA ASP A 11 14.91 -9.09 -22.22
C ASP A 11 15.23 -7.85 -23.06
N VAL A 12 14.38 -6.82 -23.03
CA VAL A 12 14.64 -5.54 -23.71
C VAL A 12 15.93 -4.89 -23.19
N ALA A 13 16.11 -4.83 -21.87
CA ALA A 13 17.31 -4.23 -21.27
C ALA A 13 18.60 -4.97 -21.65
N LEU A 14 18.50 -6.27 -21.92
CA LEU A 14 19.60 -7.12 -22.38
C LEU A 14 19.79 -7.10 -23.92
N GLY A 15 19.03 -6.27 -24.65
CA GLY A 15 19.07 -6.21 -26.12
C GLY A 15 18.47 -7.45 -26.80
N ARG A 16 17.69 -8.26 -26.09
CA ARG A 16 17.01 -9.44 -26.61
C ARG A 16 15.61 -9.05 -27.11
N PRO A 17 15.11 -9.68 -28.19
CA PRO A 17 13.73 -9.50 -28.59
C PRO A 17 12.77 -9.95 -27.48
N ALA A 18 11.95 -9.04 -26.97
CA ALA A 18 10.85 -9.37 -26.08
C ALA A 18 9.57 -9.62 -26.89
N ALA A 19 8.97 -10.80 -26.71
CA ALA A 19 7.69 -11.16 -27.32
C ALA A 19 6.72 -11.60 -26.22
N PRO A 20 6.20 -10.67 -25.39
CA PRO A 20 5.29 -11.02 -24.31
C PRO A 20 4.00 -11.63 -24.88
N ALA A 21 3.69 -12.85 -24.45
CA ALA A 21 2.44 -13.54 -24.78
C ALA A 21 1.52 -13.57 -23.56
N PRO A 22 0.20 -13.32 -23.71
CA PRO A 22 -0.75 -13.49 -22.60
C PRO A 22 -0.80 -14.94 -22.12
N THR A 23 -0.57 -15.17 -20.82
CA THR A 23 -0.66 -16.50 -20.19
C THR A 23 -2.00 -16.73 -19.49
N ALA A 24 -2.78 -15.67 -19.24
CA ALA A 24 -4.08 -15.73 -18.60
C ALA A 24 -5.06 -14.70 -19.16
N ARG A 25 -6.34 -15.07 -19.17
CA ARG A 25 -7.50 -14.20 -19.42
C ARG A 25 -8.22 -13.94 -18.10
N GLY A 26 -8.70 -12.72 -17.91
CA GLY A 26 -9.38 -12.31 -16.69
C GLY A 26 -9.26 -10.80 -16.45
N HIS A 27 -9.98 -10.36 -15.43
CA HIS A 27 -10.12 -8.98 -15.00
C HIS A 27 -9.37 -8.76 -13.69
N ALA A 28 -8.88 -7.53 -13.50
CA ALA A 28 -8.18 -7.13 -12.30
C ALA A 28 -8.55 -5.70 -11.94
N ALA A 29 -8.85 -5.45 -10.68
CA ALA A 29 -9.12 -4.13 -10.12
C ALA A 29 -8.13 -3.84 -9.00
N VAL A 30 -7.56 -2.64 -8.97
CA VAL A 30 -6.70 -2.16 -7.88
C VAL A 30 -7.45 -1.14 -7.04
N ARG A 31 -7.29 -1.21 -5.72
CA ARG A 31 -7.77 -0.19 -4.79
C ARG A 31 -6.63 0.35 -3.97
N PHE A 32 -6.51 1.68 -3.99
CA PHE A 32 -5.57 2.40 -3.13
C PHE A 32 -6.31 2.90 -1.90
N VAL A 33 -5.74 2.63 -0.73
CA VAL A 33 -6.28 3.11 0.55
C VAL A 33 -5.62 4.42 0.89
N THR A 34 -6.43 5.37 1.33
CA THR A 34 -6.04 6.77 1.53
C THR A 34 -6.42 7.19 2.94
N SER A 35 -5.72 8.21 3.46
CA SER A 35 -6.10 8.78 4.74
C SER A 35 -7.25 9.77 4.55
N PRO A 36 -8.30 9.73 5.38
CA PRO A 36 -9.39 10.72 5.32
C PRO A 36 -8.94 12.12 5.74
N ARG A 37 -7.83 12.24 6.48
CA ARG A 37 -7.30 13.51 7.00
C ARG A 37 -5.79 13.45 7.27
N THR A 38 -5.19 14.62 7.44
CA THR A 38 -3.79 14.72 7.89
C THR A 38 -3.70 14.48 9.40
N GLY A 39 -2.71 13.72 9.85
CA GLY A 39 -2.50 13.43 11.27
C GLY A 39 -1.56 12.25 11.51
N ARG A 40 -1.64 11.65 12.70
CA ARG A 40 -0.89 10.44 13.04
C ARG A 40 -1.79 9.22 12.86
N LEU A 41 -1.36 8.22 12.09
CA LEU A 41 -2.12 6.98 11.93
C LEU A 41 -2.17 6.24 13.27
N THR A 42 -3.36 6.03 13.82
CA THR A 42 -3.56 5.36 15.12
C THR A 42 -4.07 3.94 14.96
N SER A 43 -4.78 3.64 13.88
CA SER A 43 -5.21 2.27 13.54
C SER A 43 -5.38 2.12 12.05
N LEU A 44 -4.97 0.96 11.54
CA LEU A 44 -5.25 0.48 10.20
C LEU A 44 -5.65 -1.00 10.32
N SER A 45 -6.91 -1.33 10.09
CA SER A 45 -7.46 -2.65 10.39
C SER A 45 -8.52 -3.08 9.37
N ARG A 46 -9.00 -4.34 9.50
CA ARG A 46 -9.92 -5.00 8.55
C ARG A 46 -9.36 -5.02 7.12
N LEU A 47 -8.06 -5.27 7.03
CA LEU A 47 -7.35 -5.28 5.76
C LEU A 47 -7.64 -6.58 5.02
N PRO A 48 -7.86 -6.55 3.69
CA PRO A 48 -7.93 -7.77 2.92
C PRO A 48 -6.62 -8.55 3.05
N GLU A 49 -6.75 -9.87 3.13
CA GLU A 49 -5.63 -10.79 3.14
C GLU A 49 -5.32 -11.28 1.71
N GLN A 50 -4.05 -11.57 1.46
CA GLN A 50 -3.63 -12.13 0.18
C GLN A 50 -4.13 -13.58 0.07
N GLY A 51 -4.75 -13.93 -1.06
CA GLY A 51 -5.35 -15.25 -1.27
C GLY A 51 -6.08 -15.38 -2.60
N PRO A 52 -6.95 -16.40 -2.76
CA PRO A 52 -7.73 -16.60 -3.97
C PRO A 52 -8.58 -15.37 -4.34
N GLY A 53 -8.34 -14.82 -5.53
CA GLY A 53 -8.98 -13.60 -6.03
C GLY A 53 -8.43 -12.30 -5.43
N VAL A 54 -7.44 -12.37 -4.53
CA VAL A 54 -6.70 -11.21 -4.00
C VAL A 54 -5.20 -11.50 -4.06
N PRO A 55 -4.58 -11.50 -5.25
CA PRO A 55 -3.21 -11.97 -5.43
C PRO A 55 -2.14 -11.02 -4.84
N PHE A 56 -2.51 -9.79 -4.51
CA PHE A 56 -1.57 -8.79 -4.05
C PHE A 56 -2.18 -7.87 -2.99
N VAL A 57 -1.47 -7.71 -1.89
CA VAL A 57 -1.77 -6.74 -0.82
C VAL A 57 -0.47 -6.11 -0.36
N ARG A 58 -0.42 -4.78 -0.28
CA ARG A 58 0.75 -4.06 0.21
C ARG A 58 0.35 -2.83 1.00
N TRP A 59 0.78 -2.79 2.27
CA TRP A 59 0.65 -1.63 3.14
C TRP A 59 2.00 -0.96 3.31
N ARG A 60 2.03 0.37 3.18
CA ARG A 60 3.24 1.19 3.33
C ARG A 60 3.22 1.96 4.63
N ALA A 61 2.05 2.38 5.09
CA ALA A 61 1.87 3.07 6.35
C ALA A 61 1.80 2.08 7.51
N ALA A 62 2.45 2.43 8.61
CA ALA A 62 2.39 1.76 9.89
C ALA A 62 1.73 2.65 10.94
N VAL A 63 1.14 2.04 11.97
CA VAL A 63 0.63 2.79 13.12
C VAL A 63 1.76 3.62 13.73
N GLY A 64 1.48 4.91 13.94
CA GLY A 64 2.47 5.90 14.37
C GLY A 64 3.01 6.76 13.23
N ASP A 65 2.80 6.40 11.97
CA ASP A 65 3.25 7.22 10.85
C ASP A 65 2.49 8.54 10.76
N LEU A 66 3.18 9.55 10.21
CA LEU A 66 2.53 10.76 9.75
C LEU A 66 1.85 10.47 8.41
N VAL A 67 0.57 10.78 8.32
CA VAL A 67 -0.24 10.60 7.11
C VAL A 67 -0.88 11.91 6.70
N HIS A 68 -1.10 12.06 5.39
CA HIS A 68 -1.71 13.25 4.80
C HIS A 68 -3.04 12.90 4.14
N ALA A 69 -3.98 13.84 4.15
CA ALA A 69 -5.09 13.78 3.20
C ALA A 69 -4.52 13.71 1.77
N VAL A 70 -5.14 12.92 0.90
CA VAL A 70 -4.57 12.64 -0.43
C VAL A 70 -4.39 13.89 -1.27
N ARG A 71 -3.14 14.11 -1.66
CA ARG A 71 -2.70 15.14 -2.61
C ARG A 71 -1.79 14.52 -3.69
N ALA A 72 -1.07 13.46 -3.35
CA ALA A 72 -0.16 12.74 -4.22
C ALA A 72 -0.22 11.22 -4.00
N ASN A 73 0.38 10.46 -4.91
CA ASN A 73 0.47 9.00 -4.80
C ASN A 73 1.27 8.53 -3.57
N THR A 74 2.16 9.37 -3.05
CA THR A 74 2.91 9.13 -1.81
C THR A 74 2.02 9.12 -0.57
N ASP A 75 0.84 9.75 -0.63
CA ASP A 75 -0.09 9.83 0.50
C ASP A 75 -0.98 8.57 0.62
N ARG A 76 -0.81 7.60 -0.28
CA ARG A 76 -1.53 6.33 -0.25
C ARG A 76 -0.94 5.44 0.85
N LEU A 77 -1.81 4.96 1.74
CA LEU A 77 -1.45 4.08 2.85
C LEU A 77 -1.06 2.68 2.37
N GLY A 78 -1.59 2.27 1.22
CA GLY A 78 -1.31 0.99 0.59
C GLY A 78 -2.27 0.68 -0.56
N CYS A 79 -2.23 -0.55 -1.03
CA CYS A 79 -3.18 -1.06 -2.01
C CYS A 79 -3.38 -2.57 -1.92
N PHE A 80 -4.46 -3.01 -2.55
CA PHE A 80 -4.70 -4.42 -2.85
C PHE A 80 -5.22 -4.55 -4.28
N VAL A 81 -5.09 -5.75 -4.84
CA VAL A 81 -5.58 -6.11 -6.17
C VAL A 81 -6.58 -7.24 -6.02
N VAL A 82 -7.73 -7.12 -6.69
CA VAL A 82 -8.72 -8.18 -6.85
C VAL A 82 -8.67 -8.70 -8.27
N THR A 83 -8.84 -10.02 -8.45
CA THR A 83 -8.90 -10.65 -9.79
C THR A 83 -10.07 -11.61 -9.89
N GLY A 84 -10.56 -11.81 -11.12
CA GLY A 84 -11.70 -12.67 -11.42
C GLY A 84 -11.95 -12.84 -12.92
N SER A 85 -12.97 -13.62 -13.26
CA SER A 85 -13.37 -13.90 -14.65
C SER A 85 -14.35 -12.89 -15.22
N ASP A 86 -15.08 -12.17 -14.36
CA ASP A 86 -16.05 -11.15 -14.72
C ASP A 86 -15.58 -9.77 -14.25
N ALA A 87 -15.81 -8.74 -15.07
CA ALA A 87 -15.35 -7.39 -14.78
C ALA A 87 -16.15 -6.72 -13.65
N ASP A 88 -17.47 -6.85 -13.69
CA ASP A 88 -18.38 -6.17 -12.78
C ASP A 88 -18.27 -6.79 -11.39
N GLU A 89 -18.22 -8.13 -11.31
CA GLU A 89 -17.99 -8.84 -10.04
C GLU A 89 -16.65 -8.47 -9.39
N VAL A 90 -15.60 -8.27 -10.20
CA VAL A 90 -14.27 -7.87 -9.70
C VAL A 90 -14.30 -6.46 -9.12
N GLU A 91 -14.96 -5.53 -9.79
CA GLU A 91 -15.11 -4.15 -9.30
C GLU A 91 -15.98 -4.09 -8.03
N GLU A 92 -17.12 -4.78 -8.01
CA GLU A 92 -17.99 -4.86 -6.84
C GLU A 92 -17.28 -5.46 -5.64
N ARG A 93 -16.54 -6.56 -5.84
CA ARG A 93 -15.77 -7.19 -4.77
C ARG A 93 -14.65 -6.27 -4.27
N ALA A 94 -13.96 -5.57 -5.17
CA ALA A 94 -12.92 -4.63 -4.80
C ALA A 94 -13.47 -3.48 -3.95
N ASP A 95 -14.64 -2.95 -4.31
CA ASP A 95 -15.34 -1.92 -3.53
C ASP A 95 -15.83 -2.44 -2.18
N ALA A 96 -16.42 -3.64 -2.15
CA ALA A 96 -16.90 -4.26 -0.92
C ALA A 96 -15.76 -4.46 0.09
N LEU A 97 -14.61 -4.96 -0.36
CA LEU A 97 -13.41 -5.09 0.49
C LEU A 97 -12.87 -3.72 0.92
N GLY A 98 -12.81 -2.75 0.01
CA GLY A 98 -12.34 -1.40 0.31
C GLY A 98 -13.17 -0.70 1.39
N ARG A 99 -14.49 -0.87 1.37
CA ARG A 99 -15.42 -0.29 2.36
C ARG A 99 -15.27 -0.88 3.77
N GLN A 100 -14.71 -2.09 3.90
CA GLN A 100 -14.50 -2.73 5.20
C GLN A 100 -13.27 -2.19 5.92
N ILE A 101 -12.32 -1.61 5.20
CA ILE A 101 -11.06 -1.14 5.75
C ILE A 101 -11.30 0.04 6.69
N GLN A 102 -10.72 -0.06 7.89
CA GLN A 102 -10.87 0.97 8.91
C GLN A 102 -9.55 1.72 9.08
N VAL A 103 -9.60 3.03 8.83
CA VAL A 103 -8.47 3.95 8.97
C VAL A 103 -8.80 4.95 10.08
N GLN A 104 -8.04 4.91 11.17
CA GLN A 104 -8.14 5.89 12.24
C GLN A 104 -6.89 6.74 12.29
N VAL A 105 -7.09 8.04 12.31
CA VAL A 105 -6.03 9.04 12.34
C VAL A 105 -6.31 9.91 13.55
N GLY A 106 -5.31 10.09 14.40
CA GLY A 106 -5.32 11.03 15.52
C GLY A 106 -4.82 12.42 15.12
N PRO A 107 -4.91 13.40 16.02
CA PRO A 107 -4.33 14.72 15.79
C PRO A 107 -2.82 14.62 15.53
N LEU A 108 -2.28 15.64 14.85
CA LEU A 108 -0.83 15.80 14.77
C LEU A 108 -0.28 15.95 16.20
N PRO A 109 0.86 15.31 16.54
CA PRO A 109 1.56 15.69 17.75
C PRO A 109 1.87 17.18 17.66
N ALA A 110 1.57 17.93 18.73
CA ALA A 110 1.96 19.34 18.79
C ALA A 110 3.46 19.42 18.52
N VAL A 111 3.85 20.25 17.55
CA VAL A 111 5.27 20.60 17.36
C VAL A 111 5.72 21.14 18.70
N GLY A 112 6.64 20.42 19.36
CA GLY A 112 7.15 20.84 20.65
C GLY A 112 7.59 22.29 20.55
N GLY A 113 7.06 23.14 21.43
CA GLY A 113 7.63 24.46 21.67
C GLY A 113 9.13 24.33 21.99
N PRO A 114 9.92 25.40 21.81
CA PRO A 114 11.36 25.33 21.98
C PRO A 114 11.71 24.82 23.39
N GLY A 115 12.21 23.58 23.51
CA GLY A 115 12.60 23.06 24.83
C GLY A 115 12.64 21.55 25.04
N GLN A 116 12.82 20.69 24.03
CA GLN A 116 13.09 19.27 24.30
C GLN A 116 14.32 18.77 23.55
N VAL A 117 15.49 19.09 24.11
CA VAL A 117 16.75 18.41 23.80
C VAL A 117 16.67 17.00 24.42
N ARG A 118 16.71 15.95 23.59
CA ARG A 118 16.89 14.57 24.07
C ARG A 118 18.31 14.45 24.66
N PRO A 119 18.49 13.89 25.87
CA PRO A 119 19.84 13.60 26.35
C PRO A 119 20.47 12.49 25.50
N ALA A 120 21.76 12.67 25.20
CA ALA A 120 22.60 11.67 24.56
C ALA A 120 22.70 10.43 25.45
N ARG A 121 22.42 9.24 24.89
CA ARG A 121 22.72 7.97 25.55
C ARG A 121 24.22 7.71 25.43
N THR A 122 24.97 8.01 26.49
CA THR A 122 26.32 7.45 26.69
C THR A 122 26.17 6.04 27.23
N ALA A 123 26.47 5.04 26.40
CA ALA A 123 26.72 3.69 26.88
C ALA A 123 28.18 3.63 27.37
N ALA A 124 28.36 3.63 28.69
CA ALA A 124 29.61 3.23 29.31
C ALA A 124 29.69 1.70 29.27
N ILE A 125 30.67 1.19 28.54
CA ILE A 125 31.17 -0.18 28.66
C ILE A 125 32.06 -0.23 29.91
N ALA A 126 31.69 -1.08 30.87
CA ALA A 126 32.51 -1.42 32.02
C ALA A 126 32.51 -2.94 32.18
N GLY A 127 33.71 -3.51 32.38
CA GLY A 127 33.95 -4.87 32.86
C GLY A 127 34.33 -5.88 31.80
#